data_AF-A0A8T3NGF1-F1
#
_entry.id   AF-A0A8T3NGF1-F1
#
_cell.length_a   1.000
_cell.length_b   1.000
_cell.length_c   1.000
_cell.angle_alpha   90.00
_cell.angle_beta   90.00
_cell.angle_gamma   90.00
#
_symmetry.space_group_name_H-M   'P 1'
#
loop_
_entity.id
_entity.type
_entity.pdbx_description
1 polymer ?
#
loop_
_entity_poly.entity_id
_entity_poly.type
_entity_poly.pdbx_seq_one_letter_code
_entity_poly.pdbx_strand_id
1 'polypeptide(L)'
;MRPAAEADLDRLIPHIERLSGLWSHWRGVVLVRDVAYPFSGQKHGWCGISLREDVLLDATLRWRTMIHEGLHSVSGAFSPGRPDPMSRRWEEAIVEQMQRLLRQRVLRAAGVEMDDEVFLSADNEHGYNLFIRALEAHRRRQGAEIEAFYLGLLRADAAGRAGMLVAATRALRVQRWQELL
;
A
#
# COMPACT_ATOMS: atom_id res chain seq x y z
N MET A 1 7.32 -6.95 -21.71
CA MET A 1 6.54 -6.57 -20.51
C MET A 1 7.44 -6.25 -19.32
N ARG A 2 8.34 -7.15 -18.90
CA ARG A 2 9.26 -6.90 -17.77
C ARG A 2 10.07 -5.59 -17.86
N PRO A 3 10.80 -5.28 -18.95
CA PRO A 3 11.59 -4.04 -19.00
C PRO A 3 10.76 -2.76 -18.86
N ALA A 4 9.53 -2.77 -19.39
CA ALA A 4 8.60 -1.65 -19.25
C ALA A 4 8.08 -1.52 -17.81
N ALA A 5 7.87 -2.63 -17.10
CA ALA A 5 7.48 -2.62 -15.70
C ALA A 5 8.61 -2.14 -14.77
N GLU A 6 9.86 -2.52 -15.08
CA GLU A 6 11.06 -2.00 -14.39
C GLU A 6 11.17 -0.49 -14.59
N ALA A 7 11.09 -0.01 -15.83
CA ALA A 7 11.14 1.42 -16.14
C ALA A 7 10.03 2.23 -15.46
N ASP A 8 8.82 1.69 -15.36
CA ASP A 8 7.72 2.36 -14.65
C ASP A 8 7.98 2.45 -13.15
N LEU A 9 8.42 1.36 -12.51
CA LEU A 9 8.75 1.39 -11.09
C LEU A 9 9.92 2.34 -10.81
N ASP A 10 10.95 2.34 -11.65
CA ASP A 10 12.08 3.26 -11.51
C ASP A 10 11.65 4.73 -11.66
N ARG A 11 10.59 5.00 -12.42
CA ARG A 11 9.97 6.33 -12.53
C ARG A 11 9.09 6.68 -11.32
N LEU A 12 8.34 5.71 -10.77
CA LEU A 12 7.43 5.95 -9.64
C LEU A 12 8.16 6.10 -8.30
N ILE A 13 9.17 5.26 -8.04
CA ILE A 13 9.81 5.15 -6.73
C ILE A 13 10.38 6.50 -6.24
N PRO A 14 11.13 7.29 -7.02
CA PRO A 14 11.61 8.59 -6.57
C PRO A 14 10.50 9.56 -6.16
N HIS A 15 9.33 9.46 -6.79
CA HIS A 15 8.17 10.26 -6.41
C HIS A 15 7.51 9.78 -5.12
N ILE A 16 7.46 8.46 -4.90
CA ILE A 16 7.00 7.87 -3.65
C ILE A 16 7.92 8.27 -2.50
N GLU A 17 9.25 8.18 -2.68
CA GLU A 17 10.24 8.61 -1.68
C GLU A 17 10.07 10.09 -1.34
N ARG A 18 9.98 10.96 -2.35
CA ARG A 18 9.80 12.41 -2.16
C ARG A 18 8.50 12.75 -1.43
N LEU A 19 7.39 12.10 -1.78
CA LEU A 19 6.08 12.39 -1.19
C LEU A 19 5.92 11.79 0.21
N SER A 20 6.54 10.65 0.48
CA SER A 20 6.52 10.01 1.81
C SER A 20 7.58 10.56 2.77
N GLY A 21 8.66 11.13 2.23
CA GLY A 21 9.86 11.51 2.99
C GLY A 21 10.63 10.30 3.54
N LEU A 22 10.48 9.13 2.90
CA LEU A 22 11.09 7.86 3.30
C LEU A 22 11.97 7.33 2.17
N TRP A 23 13.02 6.59 2.53
CA TRP A 23 13.93 5.97 1.57
C TRP A 23 13.42 4.60 1.14
N SER A 24 13.52 4.29 -0.15
CA SER A 24 13.10 3.02 -0.71
C SER A 24 14.19 1.97 -0.57
N HIS A 25 13.77 0.76 -0.28
CA HIS A 25 14.60 -0.44 -0.34
C HIS A 25 14.54 -1.13 -1.72
N TRP A 26 13.80 -0.58 -2.69
CA TRP A 26 13.68 -1.10 -4.06
C TRP A 26 15.05 -1.36 -4.71
N ARG A 27 15.21 -2.54 -5.32
CA ARG A 27 16.48 -2.96 -5.96
C ARG A 27 16.48 -2.94 -7.49
N GLY A 28 15.45 -2.40 -8.14
CA GLY A 28 15.39 -2.38 -9.61
C GLY A 28 15.05 -3.72 -10.26
N VAL A 29 14.53 -4.70 -9.51
CA VAL A 29 14.29 -6.07 -10.03
C VAL A 29 12.81 -6.42 -10.01
N VAL A 30 12.23 -6.58 -11.21
CA VAL A 30 10.85 -7.05 -11.38
C VAL A 30 10.83 -8.50 -11.86
N LEU A 31 9.95 -9.30 -11.27
CA LEU A 31 9.58 -10.62 -11.79
C LEU A 31 8.15 -10.55 -12.34
N VAL A 32 7.97 -10.83 -13.63
CA VAL A 32 6.63 -11.00 -14.20
C VAL A 32 6.20 -12.45 -14.00
N ARG A 33 5.04 -12.65 -13.40
CA ARG A 33 4.47 -13.95 -13.07
C ARG A 33 3.26 -14.23 -13.95
N ASP A 34 3.02 -15.51 -14.25
CA ASP A 34 1.83 -15.95 -14.97
C ASP A 34 0.52 -15.65 -14.22
N VAL A 35 -0.61 -15.73 -14.92
CA VAL A 35 -1.95 -15.52 -14.34
C VAL A 35 -2.32 -16.47 -13.19
N ALA A 36 -1.62 -17.59 -12.99
CA ALA A 36 -1.88 -18.50 -11.87
C ALA A 36 -1.25 -18.01 -10.56
N TYR A 37 -0.42 -16.96 -10.60
CA TYR A 37 0.15 -16.36 -9.41
C TYR A 37 -0.94 -15.72 -8.52
N PRO A 38 -0.99 -16.04 -7.22
CA PRO A 38 -2.13 -15.69 -6.36
C PRO A 38 -2.22 -14.20 -5.99
N PHE A 39 -1.21 -13.39 -6.32
CA PHE A 39 -1.17 -11.96 -5.99
C PHE A 39 -1.07 -11.11 -7.26
N SER A 40 -1.74 -9.96 -7.28
CA SER A 40 -1.57 -8.98 -8.37
C SER A 40 -0.15 -8.39 -8.37
N GLY A 41 0.37 -8.11 -7.17
CA GLY A 41 1.74 -7.68 -6.91
C GLY A 41 2.25 -8.29 -5.60
N GLN A 42 3.57 -8.37 -5.45
CA GLN A 42 4.19 -8.71 -4.18
C GLN A 42 5.59 -8.12 -4.08
N LYS A 43 5.80 -7.24 -3.10
CA LYS A 43 7.11 -6.80 -2.64
C LYS A 43 7.76 -7.89 -1.78
N HIS A 44 8.93 -8.35 -2.20
CA HIS A 44 9.67 -9.44 -1.55
C HIS A 44 10.68 -8.94 -0.52
N GLY A 45 11.05 -9.83 0.41
CA GLY A 45 12.08 -9.62 1.44
C GLY A 45 13.46 -9.25 0.89
N TRP A 46 13.81 -9.77 -0.29
CA TRP A 46 15.04 -9.42 -1.02
C TRP A 46 14.93 -8.09 -1.79
N CYS A 47 13.81 -7.40 -1.65
CA CYS A 47 13.51 -6.07 -2.15
C CYS A 47 13.34 -5.86 -3.66
N GLY A 48 12.95 -6.90 -4.40
CA GLY A 48 12.26 -6.71 -5.67
C GLY A 48 10.76 -7.02 -5.59
N ILE A 49 10.10 -6.92 -6.74
CA ILE A 49 8.64 -6.91 -6.86
C ILE A 49 8.24 -7.96 -7.89
N SER A 50 7.33 -8.87 -7.52
CA SER A 50 6.60 -9.67 -8.49
C SER A 50 5.38 -8.88 -8.97
N LEU A 51 5.06 -8.93 -10.26
CA LEU A 51 3.79 -8.47 -10.83
C LEU A 51 3.18 -9.58 -11.68
N ARG A 52 1.87 -9.75 -11.60
CA ARG A 52 1.16 -10.70 -12.46
C ARG A 52 1.03 -10.14 -13.88
N GLU A 53 1.03 -11.00 -14.89
CA GLU A 53 1.08 -10.56 -16.29
C GLU A 53 -0.19 -9.81 -16.73
N ASP A 54 -1.37 -10.24 -16.28
CA ASP A 54 -2.66 -9.59 -16.53
C ASP A 54 -2.73 -8.17 -15.93
N VAL A 55 -2.12 -7.96 -14.76
CA VAL A 55 -2.02 -6.64 -14.12
C VAL A 55 -1.29 -5.64 -15.01
N LEU A 56 -0.31 -6.09 -15.80
CA LEU A 56 0.45 -5.21 -16.70
C LEU A 56 -0.32 -4.83 -17.97
N LEU A 57 -1.39 -5.56 -18.30
CA LEU A 57 -2.22 -5.34 -19.49
C LEU A 57 -3.35 -4.33 -19.24
N ASP A 58 -3.76 -4.14 -17.99
CA ASP A 58 -4.75 -3.15 -17.58
C ASP A 58 -4.04 -1.96 -16.90
N ALA A 59 -4.18 -0.76 -17.46
CA ALA A 59 -3.48 0.41 -16.96
C ALA A 59 -3.87 0.76 -15.50
N THR A 60 -5.17 0.67 -15.18
CA THR A 60 -5.68 0.98 -13.84
C THR A 60 -5.11 0.02 -12.81
N LEU A 61 -5.13 -1.29 -13.09
CA LEU A 61 -4.54 -2.34 -12.26
C LEU A 61 -3.01 -2.18 -12.14
N ARG A 62 -2.32 -1.97 -13.26
CA ARG A 62 -0.86 -1.76 -13.30
C ARG A 62 -0.44 -0.66 -12.35
N TRP A 63 -1.01 0.52 -12.51
CA TRP A 63 -0.58 1.70 -11.77
C TRP A 63 -0.93 1.61 -10.29
N ARG A 64 -2.14 1.15 -9.94
CA ARG A 64 -2.50 0.98 -8.52
C ARG A 64 -1.58 -0.04 -7.84
N THR A 65 -1.28 -1.16 -8.51
CA THR A 65 -0.44 -2.22 -7.95
C THR A 65 1.01 -1.77 -7.84
N MET A 66 1.58 -1.12 -8.86
CA MET A 66 2.96 -0.62 -8.79
C MET A 66 3.16 0.43 -7.69
N ILE A 67 2.20 1.34 -7.49
CA ILE A 67 2.27 2.33 -6.40
C ILE A 67 2.15 1.62 -5.05
N HIS A 68 1.24 0.65 -4.92
CA HIS A 68 1.06 -0.15 -3.71
C HIS A 68 2.37 -0.89 -3.34
N GLU A 69 2.96 -1.65 -4.26
CA GLU A 69 4.22 -2.35 -4.00
C GLU A 69 5.41 -1.40 -3.81
N GLY A 70 5.39 -0.24 -4.47
CA GLY A 70 6.36 0.82 -4.26
C GLY A 70 6.30 1.40 -2.85
N LEU A 71 5.10 1.56 -2.29
CA LEU A 71 4.91 2.00 -0.90
C LEU A 71 5.39 0.97 0.13
N HIS A 72 5.22 -0.33 -0.14
CA HIS A 72 5.87 -1.36 0.69
C HIS A 72 7.40 -1.24 0.67
N SER A 73 7.99 -0.68 -0.39
CA SER A 73 9.44 -0.51 -0.49
C SER A 73 9.97 0.60 0.42
N VAL A 74 9.13 1.55 0.86
CA VAL A 74 9.51 2.63 1.79
C VAL A 74 8.97 2.41 3.22
N SER A 75 8.17 1.38 3.46
CA SER A 75 7.53 1.11 4.75
C SER A 75 8.56 0.73 5.82
N GLY A 76 8.55 1.44 6.95
CA GLY A 76 9.50 1.26 8.05
C GLY A 76 9.37 -0.08 8.79
N ALA A 77 8.21 -0.73 8.74
CA ALA A 77 8.04 -2.08 9.31
C ALA A 77 8.20 -3.20 8.30
N PHE A 78 8.67 -2.91 7.08
CA PHE A 78 9.04 -3.95 6.14
C PHE A 78 10.21 -4.76 6.71
N SER A 79 9.96 -6.04 7.03
CA SER A 79 11.00 -6.96 7.53
C SER A 79 11.13 -8.17 6.61
N PRO A 80 12.32 -8.43 6.03
CA PRO A 80 12.56 -9.59 5.18
C PRO A 80 12.34 -10.95 5.85
N GLY A 81 12.34 -11.00 7.19
CA GLY A 81 12.44 -12.24 7.96
C GLY A 81 11.28 -12.57 8.88
N ARG A 82 10.29 -11.67 9.10
CA ARG A 82 9.16 -11.92 10.01
C ARG A 82 7.89 -11.17 9.59
N PRO A 83 6.98 -11.82 8.84
CA PRO A 83 5.60 -11.35 8.79
C PRO A 83 4.92 -11.74 10.10
N ASP A 84 4.67 -10.79 10.99
CA ASP A 84 3.62 -11.00 11.99
C ASP A 84 2.29 -11.08 11.20
N PRO A 85 1.54 -12.19 11.25
CA PRO A 85 0.32 -12.35 10.45
C PRO A 85 -0.76 -11.31 10.79
N MET A 86 -0.78 -10.81 12.04
CA MET A 86 -1.64 -9.69 12.41
C MET A 86 -1.10 -8.36 11.88
N SER A 87 0.22 -8.19 11.79
CA SER A 87 0.82 -7.00 11.18
C SER A 87 0.57 -6.92 9.68
N ARG A 88 0.47 -8.06 8.97
CA ARG A 88 0.31 -8.06 7.52
C ARG A 88 -0.95 -7.33 7.07
N ARG A 89 -2.13 -7.65 7.62
CA ARG A 89 -3.38 -6.98 7.19
C ARG A 89 -3.39 -5.48 7.49
N TRP A 90 -2.76 -5.07 8.58
CA TRP A 90 -2.62 -3.65 8.90
C TRP A 90 -1.64 -2.95 7.97
N GLU A 91 -0.50 -3.58 7.66
CA GLU A 91 0.47 -3.07 6.69
C GLU A 91 -0.16 -2.86 5.32
N GLU A 92 -0.89 -3.86 4.82
CA GLU A 92 -1.60 -3.78 3.54
C GLU A 92 -2.67 -2.66 3.55
N ALA A 93 -3.38 -2.48 4.68
CA ALA A 93 -4.36 -1.39 4.83
C ALA A 93 -3.71 0.01 4.90
N ILE A 94 -2.55 0.12 5.55
CA ILE A 94 -1.77 1.37 5.61
C ILE A 94 -1.28 1.71 4.21
N VAL A 95 -0.68 0.76 3.52
CA VAL A 95 -0.14 0.93 2.17
C VAL A 95 -1.25 1.21 1.16
N GLU A 96 -2.37 0.50 1.23
CA GLU A 96 -3.52 0.75 0.37
C GLU A 96 -4.11 2.16 0.59
N GLN A 97 -4.28 2.61 1.84
CA GLN A 97 -4.79 3.97 2.07
C GLN A 97 -3.76 5.04 1.65
N MET A 98 -2.47 4.82 1.90
CA MET A 98 -1.41 5.71 1.40
C MET A 98 -1.38 5.76 -0.12
N GLN A 99 -1.61 4.63 -0.78
CA GLN A 99 -1.75 4.56 -2.23
C GLN A 99 -2.87 5.46 -2.68
N ARG A 100 -4.06 5.42 -2.08
CA ARG A 100 -5.19 6.28 -2.45
C ARG A 100 -4.88 7.77 -2.23
N LEU A 101 -4.25 8.12 -1.12
CA LEU A 101 -3.90 9.51 -0.79
C LEU A 101 -2.86 10.09 -1.76
N LEU A 102 -1.86 9.30 -2.14
CA LEU A 102 -0.73 9.78 -2.94
C LEU A 102 -0.86 9.50 -4.44
N ARG A 103 -1.71 8.55 -4.86
CA ARG A 103 -1.78 8.02 -6.23
C ARG A 103 -1.77 9.13 -7.28
N GLN A 104 -2.69 10.08 -7.18
CA GLN A 104 -2.80 11.16 -8.16
C GLN A 104 -1.57 12.06 -8.20
N ARG A 105 -0.94 12.33 -7.05
CA ARG A 105 0.31 13.11 -6.98
C ARG A 105 1.48 12.33 -7.56
N VAL A 106 1.55 11.02 -7.32
CA VAL A 106 2.58 10.13 -7.87
C VAL A 106 2.44 10.00 -9.38
N LEU A 107 1.23 9.73 -9.89
CA LEU A 107 0.97 9.56 -11.33
C LEU A 107 1.27 10.84 -12.12
N ARG A 108 0.76 11.98 -11.66
CA ARG A 108 1.07 13.27 -12.29
C ARG A 108 2.56 13.57 -12.30
N ALA A 109 3.26 13.32 -11.19
CA ALA A 109 4.71 13.50 -11.14
C ALA A 109 5.46 12.59 -12.12
N ALA A 110 4.95 11.38 -12.35
CA ALA A 110 5.47 10.43 -13.32
C ALA A 110 5.06 10.74 -14.77
N GLY A 111 4.27 11.79 -15.03
CA GLY A 111 3.76 12.10 -16.37
C GLY A 111 2.71 11.09 -16.86
N VAL A 112 1.93 10.51 -15.94
CA VAL A 112 0.81 9.62 -16.23
C VAL A 112 -0.48 10.36 -15.93
N GLU A 113 -1.32 10.53 -16.96
CA GLU A 113 -2.62 11.18 -16.85
C GLU A 113 -3.72 10.13 -16.72
N MET A 114 -4.35 10.06 -15.55
CA MET A 114 -5.50 9.19 -15.28
C MET A 114 -6.43 9.85 -14.28
N ASP A 115 -7.72 9.90 -14.60
CA ASP A 115 -8.73 10.43 -13.69
C ASP A 115 -8.86 9.54 -12.46
N ASP A 116 -9.04 10.15 -11.28
CA ASP A 116 -9.15 9.36 -10.04
C ASP A 116 -10.43 8.50 -10.01
N GLU A 117 -11.44 8.89 -10.78
CA GLU A 117 -12.72 8.18 -10.91
C GLU A 117 -12.56 6.74 -11.40
N VAL A 118 -11.54 6.46 -12.25
CA VAL A 118 -11.32 5.11 -12.80
C VAL A 118 -10.92 4.10 -11.72
N PHE A 119 -10.48 4.56 -10.55
CA PHE A 119 -10.08 3.70 -9.43
C PHE A 119 -11.21 3.47 -8.42
N LEU A 120 -12.30 4.26 -8.45
CA LEU A 120 -13.31 4.28 -7.39
C LEU A 120 -13.96 2.93 -7.13
N SER A 121 -14.32 2.20 -8.19
CA SER A 121 -14.94 0.88 -8.05
C SER A 121 -14.03 -0.09 -7.29
N ALA A 122 -12.78 -0.20 -7.72
CA ALA A 122 -11.79 -1.06 -7.10
C ALA A 122 -11.43 -0.62 -5.66
N ASP A 123 -11.43 0.68 -5.39
CA ASP A 123 -11.18 1.21 -4.05
C ASP A 123 -12.34 0.90 -3.09
N ASN A 124 -13.58 0.96 -3.56
CA ASN A 124 -14.79 0.67 -2.77
C ASN A 124 -14.95 -0.82 -2.44
N GLU A 125 -14.51 -1.69 -3.35
CA GLU A 125 -14.63 -3.15 -3.19
C GLU A 125 -13.41 -3.79 -2.51
N HIS A 126 -12.37 -3.00 -2.20
CA HIS A 126 -11.11 -3.54 -1.71
C HIS A 126 -11.25 -4.29 -0.37
N GLY A 127 -10.67 -5.50 -0.29
CA GLY A 127 -10.74 -6.35 0.90
C GLY A 127 -10.11 -5.75 2.18
N TYR A 128 -9.26 -4.74 2.05
CA TYR A 128 -8.67 -4.02 3.20
C TYR A 128 -9.54 -2.89 3.74
N ASN A 129 -10.68 -2.57 3.12
CA ASN A 129 -11.57 -1.49 3.58
C ASN A 129 -12.03 -1.66 5.03
N LEU A 130 -12.21 -2.91 5.50
CA LEU A 130 -12.52 -3.18 6.91
C LEU A 130 -11.42 -2.65 7.86
N PHE A 131 -10.15 -2.87 7.52
CA PHE A 131 -9.00 -2.40 8.33
C PHE A 131 -8.81 -0.89 8.19
N ILE A 132 -8.98 -0.35 6.98
CA ILE A 132 -8.93 1.10 6.73
C ILE A 132 -9.98 1.82 7.58
N ARG A 133 -11.22 1.33 7.66
CA ARG A 133 -12.27 1.91 8.53
C ARG A 133 -11.88 1.91 10.01
N ALA A 134 -11.22 0.86 10.49
CA ALA A 134 -10.75 0.81 11.87
C ALA A 134 -9.61 1.81 12.14
N LEU A 135 -8.68 1.97 11.19
CA LEU A 135 -7.64 3.02 11.23
C LEU A 135 -8.26 4.42 11.22
N GLU A 136 -9.24 4.66 10.36
CA GLU A 136 -9.95 5.94 10.27
C GLU A 136 -10.70 6.28 11.56
N ALA A 137 -11.37 5.31 12.18
CA ALA A 137 -12.02 5.50 13.48
C ALA A 137 -10.98 5.86 14.57
N HIS A 138 -9.79 5.26 14.53
CA HIS A 138 -8.72 5.60 15.44
C HIS A 138 -8.18 7.01 15.18
N ARG A 139 -7.85 7.35 13.93
CA ARG A 139 -7.37 8.67 13.51
C ARG A 139 -8.31 9.78 13.97
N ARG A 140 -9.61 9.63 13.72
CA ARG A 140 -10.63 10.63 14.08
C ARG A 140 -10.70 10.87 15.58
N ARG A 141 -10.54 9.83 16.41
CA ARG A 141 -10.47 9.98 17.88
C ARG A 141 -9.25 10.76 18.35
N GLN A 142 -8.15 10.70 17.61
CA GLN A 142 -6.95 11.49 17.91
C GLN A 142 -7.05 12.93 17.37
N GLY A 143 -8.04 13.25 16.54
CA GLY A 143 -8.07 14.52 15.81
C GLY A 143 -6.91 14.68 14.82
N ALA A 144 -6.29 13.58 14.39
CA ALA A 144 -5.12 13.62 13.53
C ALA A 144 -5.50 13.89 12.06
N GLU A 145 -4.69 14.69 11.37
CA GLU A 145 -4.77 14.89 9.92
C GLU A 145 -4.47 13.57 9.19
N ILE A 146 -5.15 13.31 8.06
CA ILE A 146 -5.15 12.01 7.39
C ILE A 146 -3.78 11.64 6.82
N GLU A 147 -3.14 12.54 6.07
CA GLU A 147 -1.83 12.26 5.48
C GLU A 147 -0.77 12.09 6.58
N ALA A 148 -0.74 12.97 7.58
CA ALA A 148 0.17 12.89 8.71
C ALA A 148 0.01 11.59 9.52
N PHE A 149 -1.23 11.15 9.75
CA PHE A 149 -1.51 9.91 10.48
C PHE A 149 -0.97 8.68 9.74
N TYR A 150 -1.30 8.55 8.45
CA TYR A 150 -0.86 7.39 7.68
C TYR A 150 0.65 7.41 7.36
N LEU A 151 1.24 8.58 7.15
CA LEU A 151 2.71 8.71 7.04
C LEU A 151 3.41 8.32 8.34
N GLY A 152 2.84 8.68 9.51
CA GLY A 152 3.33 8.24 10.80
C GLY A 152 3.33 6.72 10.93
N LEU A 153 2.24 6.06 10.51
CA LEU A 153 2.13 4.60 10.51
C LEU A 153 3.10 3.94 9.51
N LEU A 154 3.23 4.49 8.31
CA LEU A 154 4.13 3.99 7.27
C LEU A 154 5.60 4.07 7.72
N ARG A 155 5.98 5.18 8.36
CA ARG A 155 7.34 5.41 8.89
C ARG A 155 7.68 4.52 10.08
N ALA A 156 6.72 4.23 10.95
CA ALA A 156 6.97 3.47 12.16
C ALA A 156 7.54 2.08 11.84
N ASP A 157 8.55 1.68 12.61
CA ASP A 157 9.05 0.30 12.61
C ASP A 157 7.99 -0.67 13.17
N ALA A 158 8.28 -1.97 13.16
CA ALA A 158 7.32 -2.97 13.62
C ALA A 158 6.84 -2.74 15.06
N ALA A 159 7.73 -2.33 15.97
CA ALA A 159 7.42 -2.15 17.38
C ALA A 159 6.60 -0.87 17.61
N GLY A 160 7.02 0.26 17.04
CA GLY A 160 6.32 1.53 17.11
C GLY A 160 4.93 1.43 16.49
N ARG A 161 4.82 0.77 15.34
CA ARG A 161 3.53 0.57 14.67
C ARG A 161 2.60 -0.31 15.50
N ALA A 162 3.09 -1.39 16.11
CA ALA A 162 2.27 -2.22 16.99
C ALA A 162 1.65 -1.40 18.13
N GLY A 163 2.42 -0.49 18.73
CA GLY A 163 1.92 0.45 19.74
C GLY A 163 0.79 1.36 19.23
N MET A 164 0.94 1.89 18.02
CA MET A 164 -0.08 2.75 17.37
C MET A 164 -1.36 1.97 17.00
N LEU A 165 -1.24 0.67 16.66
CA LEU A 165 -2.37 -0.14 16.20
C LEU A 165 -3.22 -0.75 17.32
N VAL A 166 -2.81 -0.64 18.60
CA VAL A 166 -3.58 -1.19 19.73
C VAL A 166 -5.01 -0.63 19.75
N ALA A 167 -5.16 0.68 19.57
CA ALA A 167 -6.47 1.33 19.59
C ALA A 167 -7.30 1.02 18.34
N ALA A 168 -6.67 0.93 17.16
CA ALA A 168 -7.35 0.51 15.93
C ALA A 168 -7.86 -0.94 16.01
N THR A 169 -7.07 -1.84 16.63
CA THR A 169 -7.47 -3.23 16.86
C THR A 169 -8.70 -3.35 17.75
N ARG A 170 -8.81 -2.50 18.79
CA ARG A 170 -10.02 -2.43 19.63
C ARG A 170 -11.23 -1.96 18.83
N ALA A 171 -11.08 -0.96 17.96
CA ALA A 171 -12.16 -0.48 17.10
C ALA A 171 -12.66 -1.56 16.13
N LEU A 172 -11.74 -2.32 15.52
CA LEU A 172 -12.07 -3.42 14.60
C LEU A 172 -12.91 -4.51 15.27
N ARG A 173 -12.59 -4.86 16.53
CA ARG A 173 -13.38 -5.84 17.29
C ARG A 173 -14.83 -5.39 17.44
N VAL A 174 -15.05 -4.12 17.82
CA VAL A 174 -16.41 -3.57 17.98
C VAL A 174 -17.19 -3.61 16.66
N GLN A 175 -16.56 -3.23 15.54
CA GLN A 175 -17.20 -3.27 14.23
C GLN A 175 -17.63 -4.68 13.82
N ARG A 176 -16.75 -5.68 14.01
CA ARG A 176 -17.10 -7.08 13.72
C ARG A 176 -18.25 -7.61 14.57
N TRP A 177 -18.38 -7.16 15.82
CA TRP A 177 -19.54 -7.53 16.66
C TRP A 177 -20.84 -6.90 16.14
N GLN A 178 -20.80 -5.70 15.59
CA GLN A 178 -21.97 -5.01 15.02
C GLN A 178 -22.42 -5.62 13.68
N GLU A 179 -21.51 -6.17 12.88
CA GLU A 179 -21.85 -6.86 11.62
C GLU A 179 -22.49 -8.25 11.84
N LEU A 180 -22.45 -8.79 13.07
CA LEU A 180 -23.01 -10.10 13.44
C LEU A 180 -24.38 -10.02 14.14
N LEU A 181 -24.88 -8.82 14.40
CA LEU A 181 -26.18 -8.53 15.02
C LEU A 181 -27.14 -7.95 13.98
#